data_AF-A0A895AKW9-F1
#
_entry.id   AF-A0A895AKW9-F1
#
_cell.length_a   1.000
_cell.length_b   1.000
_cell.length_c   1.000
_cell.angle_alpha   90.00
_cell.angle_beta   90.00
_cell.angle_gamma   90.00
#
_symmetry.space_group_name_H-M   'P 1'
#
loop_
_entity.id
_entity.type
_entity.pdbx_description
1 polymer ?
#
loop_
_entity_poly.entity_id
_entity_poly.type
_entity_poly.pdbx_seq_one_letter_code
_entity_poly.pdbx_strand_id
1 'polypeptide(L)'
;MTPLTARARRTLARPALALGWVAISIAALPAITGVSLSPTARYAPLVASAVVFGMPHGAIDYLALPRAVTGTVTVRWLAVVGVLYLVLGGGYAAAWFFAPVPAAFAFVAITWLHWGQGDLYPLLDFLDVDYLDTRPRRAATVLIRGGLPMLVPLLGFPERYRSVVDAFAAPFGGSVGDLAVFDPRVRLWLGVAFAAATVAVLAAGRRRTHSPGAWRVDAAETLLLWVFFFVVPPVFAVGVYFCVWHSVRHVARAIAVDGSVHPSLRAGDILGPLARFGVEAAPMTAAALALGGVLWWAVPNPPTTLESGAALYLVLIAVLTLPHVAVVTWMDRVQGVL
;
A
#
# COMPACT_ATOMS: atom_id res chain seq x y z
N MET A 1 23.67 1.62 7.28
CA MET A 1 22.75 0.79 8.09
C MET A 1 23.33 -0.60 8.23
N THR A 2 23.22 -1.21 9.42
CA THR A 2 23.67 -2.60 9.62
C THR A 2 22.68 -3.55 8.96
N PRO A 3 23.10 -4.34 7.95
CA PRO A 3 22.19 -5.27 7.29
C PRO A 3 21.68 -6.33 8.28
N LEU A 4 20.42 -6.77 8.08
CA LEU A 4 19.87 -7.88 8.85
C LEU A 4 20.71 -9.14 8.63
N THR A 5 21.00 -9.87 9.71
CA THR A 5 21.61 -11.20 9.56
C THR A 5 20.61 -12.15 8.90
N ALA A 6 21.08 -13.20 8.24
CA ALA A 6 20.21 -14.19 7.59
C ALA A 6 19.14 -14.78 8.54
N ARG A 7 19.46 -14.94 9.83
CA ARG A 7 18.49 -15.39 10.84
C ARG A 7 17.44 -14.34 11.13
N ALA A 8 17.83 -13.10 11.40
CA ALA A 8 16.88 -12.00 11.66
C ALA A 8 15.98 -11.73 10.45
N ARG A 9 16.54 -11.72 9.23
CA ARG A 9 15.79 -11.60 7.97
C ARG A 9 14.74 -12.71 7.86
N ARG A 10 15.10 -13.97 8.14
CA ARG A 10 14.14 -15.09 8.08
C ARG A 10 13.03 -15.00 9.12
N THR A 11 13.34 -14.60 10.36
CA THR A 11 12.34 -14.41 11.44
C THR A 11 11.26 -13.41 11.02
N LEU A 12 11.64 -12.37 10.28
CA LEU A 12 10.77 -11.28 9.85
C LEU A 12 10.07 -11.56 8.50
N ALA A 13 10.85 -11.96 7.48
CA ALA A 13 10.36 -12.11 6.11
C ALA A 13 9.39 -13.27 5.94
N ARG A 14 9.64 -14.42 6.59
CA ARG A 14 8.78 -15.61 6.44
C ARG A 14 7.33 -15.35 6.84
N PRO A 15 7.02 -14.87 8.06
CA PRO A 15 5.64 -14.59 8.44
C PRO A 15 5.05 -13.45 7.60
N ALA A 16 5.83 -12.41 7.27
CA ALA A 16 5.35 -11.28 6.47
C ALA A 16 4.90 -11.70 5.06
N LEU A 17 5.65 -12.59 4.41
CA LEU A 17 5.30 -13.13 3.10
C LEU A 17 4.17 -14.17 3.20
N ALA A 18 4.29 -15.14 4.11
CA ALA A 18 3.33 -16.24 4.23
C ALA A 18 1.91 -15.75 4.58
N LEU A 19 1.79 -14.77 5.48
CA LEU A 19 0.50 -14.20 5.86
C LEU A 19 -0.23 -13.62 4.64
N GLY A 20 0.48 -12.84 3.81
CA GLY A 20 -0.09 -12.26 2.60
C GLY A 20 -0.60 -13.32 1.62
N TRP A 21 0.19 -14.36 1.37
CA TRP A 21 -0.20 -15.46 0.47
C TRP A 21 -1.44 -16.21 0.97
N VAL A 22 -1.45 -16.60 2.24
CA VAL A 22 -2.56 -17.34 2.84
C VAL A 22 -3.82 -16.49 2.85
N ALA A 23 -3.73 -15.24 3.33
CA ALA A 23 -4.89 -14.37 3.46
C ALA A 23 -5.49 -13.99 2.09
N ILE A 24 -4.67 -13.68 1.08
CA ILE A 24 -5.16 -13.40 -0.27
C ILE A 24 -5.82 -14.63 -0.90
N SER A 25 -5.21 -15.81 -0.74
CA SER A 25 -5.77 -17.06 -1.28
C SER A 25 -7.13 -17.39 -0.65
N ILE A 26 -7.26 -17.22 0.68
CA ILE A 26 -8.53 -17.40 1.39
C ILE A 26 -9.56 -16.35 0.97
N ALA A 27 -9.15 -15.09 0.86
CA ALA A 27 -10.03 -13.99 0.47
C ALA A 27 -10.55 -14.12 -0.98
N ALA A 28 -9.87 -14.88 -1.83
CA ALA A 28 -10.33 -15.19 -3.19
C ALA A 28 -11.43 -16.25 -3.22
N LEU A 29 -11.58 -17.09 -2.19
CA LEU A 29 -12.50 -18.23 -2.19
C LEU A 29 -13.95 -17.85 -2.54
N PRO A 30 -14.56 -16.79 -1.97
CA PRO A 30 -15.94 -16.42 -2.31
C PRO A 30 -16.12 -16.11 -3.80
N ALA A 31 -15.14 -15.45 -4.42
CA ALA A 31 -15.18 -15.16 -5.85
C ALA A 31 -15.09 -16.45 -6.69
N ILE A 32 -14.21 -17.38 -6.30
CA ILE A 32 -13.99 -18.65 -7.02
C ILE A 32 -15.20 -19.59 -6.88
N THR A 33 -15.88 -19.57 -5.73
CA THR A 33 -17.05 -20.42 -5.45
C THR A 33 -18.38 -19.78 -5.86
N GLY A 34 -18.36 -18.57 -6.42
CA GLY A 34 -19.57 -17.83 -6.81
C GLY A 34 -20.39 -17.28 -5.63
N VAL A 35 -19.82 -17.26 -4.42
CA VAL A 35 -20.47 -16.72 -3.22
C VAL A 35 -20.36 -15.19 -3.21
N SER A 36 -21.51 -14.51 -3.24
CA SER A 36 -21.56 -13.06 -3.15
C SER A 36 -21.27 -12.56 -1.72
N LEU A 37 -20.38 -11.58 -1.60
CA LEU A 37 -20.11 -10.91 -0.33
C LEU A 37 -21.25 -9.95 0.05
N SER A 38 -21.71 -10.03 1.31
CA SER A 38 -22.62 -9.04 1.88
C SER A 38 -21.98 -7.64 1.85
N PRO A 39 -22.76 -6.55 1.84
CA PRO A 39 -22.20 -5.19 1.88
C PRO A 39 -21.22 -5.00 3.05
N THR A 40 -21.56 -5.45 4.25
CA THR A 40 -20.69 -5.39 5.43
C THR A 40 -19.38 -6.14 5.21
N ALA A 41 -19.43 -7.37 4.67
CA ALA A 41 -18.24 -8.16 4.39
C ALA A 41 -17.32 -7.50 3.36
N ARG A 42 -17.87 -6.79 2.37
CA ARG A 42 -17.08 -6.08 1.35
C ARG A 42 -16.22 -4.94 1.93
N TYR A 43 -16.76 -4.21 2.90
CA TYR A 43 -16.06 -3.07 3.51
C TYR A 43 -15.27 -3.44 4.78
N ALA A 44 -15.55 -4.59 5.39
CA ALA A 44 -14.94 -4.99 6.66
C ALA A 44 -13.40 -4.93 6.68
N PRO A 45 -12.64 -5.43 5.68
CA PRO A 45 -11.19 -5.32 5.70
C PRO A 45 -10.70 -3.88 5.67
N LEU A 46 -11.37 -3.02 4.90
CA LEU A 46 -11.04 -1.61 4.81
C LEU A 46 -11.34 -0.88 6.13
N VAL A 47 -12.49 -1.13 6.76
CA VAL A 47 -12.83 -0.54 8.06
C VAL A 47 -11.86 -1.04 9.15
N ALA A 48 -11.56 -2.34 9.19
CA ALA A 48 -10.59 -2.90 10.12
C ALA A 48 -9.18 -2.31 9.94
N SER A 49 -8.84 -1.89 8.72
CA SER A 49 -7.55 -1.26 8.42
C SER A 49 -7.31 0.01 9.24
N ALA A 50 -8.35 0.70 9.68
CA ALA A 50 -8.24 1.93 10.47
C ALA A 50 -7.57 1.72 11.84
N VAL A 51 -7.56 0.49 12.36
CA VAL A 51 -7.06 0.20 13.72
C VAL A 51 -6.03 -0.92 13.80
N VAL A 52 -6.06 -1.91 12.90
CA VAL A 52 -5.28 -3.14 13.09
C VAL A 52 -3.90 -3.09 12.42
N PHE A 53 -3.79 -2.64 11.17
CA PHE A 53 -2.52 -2.65 10.41
C PHE A 53 -2.42 -1.56 9.32
N GLY A 54 -3.55 -1.22 8.69
CA GLY A 54 -3.63 -0.31 7.55
C GLY A 54 -3.24 1.13 7.84
N MET A 55 -3.87 1.79 8.81
CA MET A 55 -3.45 3.12 9.25
C MET A 55 -2.16 3.10 10.09
N PRO A 56 -1.93 2.10 10.97
CA PRO A 56 -0.72 2.04 11.79
C PRO A 56 0.63 1.99 11.06
N HIS A 57 0.73 1.50 9.81
CA HIS A 57 2.06 1.37 9.18
C HIS A 57 2.76 2.70 8.89
N GLY A 58 2.02 3.71 8.40
CA GLY A 58 2.54 5.08 8.26
C GLY A 58 2.57 5.85 9.58
N ALA A 59 1.91 5.35 10.63
CA ALA A 59 1.83 6.02 11.92
C ALA A 59 3.18 6.11 12.64
N ILE A 60 4.18 5.31 12.22
CA ILE A 60 5.52 5.34 12.81
C ILE A 60 6.54 6.17 12.02
N ASP A 61 6.14 6.88 10.98
CA ASP A 61 7.06 7.60 10.09
C ASP A 61 8.00 8.56 10.83
N TYR A 62 7.49 9.16 11.91
CA TYR A 62 8.24 10.03 12.82
C TYR A 62 9.39 9.32 13.55
N LEU A 63 9.39 7.99 13.59
CA LEU A 63 10.46 7.14 14.10
C LEU A 63 11.22 6.43 12.97
N ALA A 64 10.50 5.95 11.95
CA ALA A 64 11.06 5.17 10.85
C ALA A 64 12.13 5.96 10.08
N LEU A 65 11.82 7.21 9.72
CA LEU A 65 12.72 8.06 8.98
C LEU A 65 14.01 8.38 9.76
N PRO A 66 13.96 8.93 10.99
CA PRO A 66 15.18 9.17 11.76
C PRO A 66 16.01 7.91 12.01
N ARG A 67 15.37 6.77 12.26
CA ARG A 67 16.07 5.48 12.42
C ARG A 67 16.79 5.08 11.12
N ALA A 68 16.17 5.29 9.95
CA ALA A 68 16.80 5.01 8.66
C ALA A 68 17.97 5.96 8.35
N VAL A 69 17.81 7.26 8.64
CA VAL A 69 18.80 8.29 8.28
C VAL A 69 19.96 8.36 9.26
N THR A 70 19.68 8.44 10.56
CA THR A 70 20.69 8.70 11.61
C THR A 70 20.77 7.61 12.67
N GLY A 71 19.90 6.60 12.63
CA GLY A 71 19.83 5.55 13.66
C GLY A 71 19.28 6.00 15.01
N THR A 72 18.91 7.28 15.14
CA THR A 72 18.48 7.91 16.40
C THR A 72 17.32 8.86 16.15
N VAL A 73 16.39 8.92 17.11
CA VAL A 73 15.23 9.81 17.07
C VAL A 73 15.54 11.06 17.88
N THR A 74 15.43 12.24 17.26
CA THR A 74 15.70 13.54 17.90
C THR A 74 14.53 14.48 17.67
N VAL A 75 14.37 15.50 18.52
CA VAL A 75 13.31 16.52 18.38
C VAL A 75 13.35 17.20 17.00
N ARG A 76 14.56 17.42 16.45
CA ARG A 76 14.72 17.94 15.09
C ARG A 76 14.04 17.04 14.05
N TRP A 77 14.24 15.72 14.14
CA TRP A 77 13.61 14.78 13.22
C TRP A 77 12.09 14.69 13.40
N LEU A 78 11.62 14.75 14.64
CA LEU A 78 10.18 14.84 14.92
C LEU A 78 9.57 16.08 14.25
N ALA A 79 10.24 17.24 14.36
CA ALA A 79 9.82 18.47 13.71
C ALA A 79 9.86 18.37 12.17
N VAL A 80 10.90 17.76 11.60
CA VAL A 80 11.00 17.53 10.14
C VAL A 80 9.81 16.71 9.62
N VAL A 81 9.51 15.57 10.26
CA VAL A 81 8.38 14.73 9.84
C VAL A 81 7.05 15.45 10.10
N GLY A 82 6.89 16.12 11.25
CA GLY A 82 5.69 16.89 11.57
C GLY A 82 5.40 18.00 10.56
N VAL A 83 6.42 18.79 10.17
CA VAL A 83 6.28 19.83 9.14
C VAL A 83 5.96 19.23 7.79
N LEU A 84 6.59 18.11 7.42
CA LEU A 84 6.31 17.40 6.18
C LEU A 84 4.84 16.95 6.12
N TYR A 85 4.31 16.36 7.19
CA TYR A 85 2.90 15.97 7.29
C TYR A 85 1.95 17.16 7.27
N LEU A 86 2.28 18.24 7.98
CA LEU A 86 1.48 19.46 8.01
C LEU A 86 1.37 20.09 6.62
N VAL A 87 2.49 20.23 5.92
CA VAL A 87 2.54 20.88 4.60
C VAL A 87 1.93 19.99 3.51
N LEU A 88 2.40 18.74 3.38
CA LEU A 88 1.93 17.87 2.30
C LEU A 88 0.54 17.32 2.58
N GLY A 89 0.27 16.87 3.81
CA GLY A 89 -1.05 16.40 4.21
C GLY A 89 -2.07 17.52 4.24
N GLY A 90 -1.75 18.66 4.87
CA GLY A 90 -2.64 19.83 4.89
C GLY A 90 -2.91 20.41 3.51
N GLY A 91 -1.86 20.52 2.67
CA GLY A 91 -2.01 20.94 1.28
C GLY A 91 -2.87 19.99 0.46
N TYR A 92 -2.71 18.67 0.66
CA TYR A 92 -3.53 17.69 -0.05
C TYR A 92 -4.97 17.67 0.44
N ALA A 93 -5.20 17.79 1.76
CA ALA A 93 -6.53 17.96 2.33
C ALA A 93 -7.22 19.19 1.72
N ALA A 94 -6.54 20.34 1.65
CA ALA A 94 -7.07 21.54 0.98
C ALA A 94 -7.43 21.27 -0.48
N ALA A 95 -6.58 20.54 -1.23
CA ALA A 95 -6.86 20.18 -2.62
C ALA A 95 -8.15 19.37 -2.78
N TRP A 96 -8.52 18.51 -1.82
CA TRP A 96 -9.82 17.82 -1.85
C TRP A 96 -11.01 18.77 -1.77
N PHE A 97 -10.91 19.85 -0.98
CA PHE A 97 -11.99 20.85 -0.87
C PHE A 97 -12.08 21.78 -2.10
N PHE A 98 -10.96 22.10 -2.74
CA PHE A 98 -10.94 23.02 -3.88
C PHE A 98 -11.05 22.33 -5.25
N ALA A 99 -10.52 21.11 -5.36
CA ALA A 99 -10.39 20.37 -6.61
C ALA A 99 -10.51 18.84 -6.37
N PRO A 100 -11.69 18.34 -5.93
CA PRO A 100 -11.86 16.95 -5.52
C PRO A 100 -11.59 15.93 -6.61
N VAL A 101 -11.94 16.23 -7.86
CA VAL A 101 -11.71 15.31 -8.99
C VAL A 101 -10.21 15.19 -9.32
N PRO A 102 -9.45 16.28 -9.53
CA PRO A 102 -7.99 16.21 -9.61
C PRO A 102 -7.33 15.53 -8.41
N ALA A 103 -7.81 15.79 -7.18
CA ALA A 103 -7.31 15.14 -5.98
C ALA A 103 -7.53 13.62 -6.01
N ALA A 104 -8.71 13.14 -6.44
CA ALA A 104 -8.98 11.71 -6.60
C ALA A 104 -8.03 11.05 -7.63
N PHE A 105 -7.74 11.71 -8.76
CA PHE A 105 -6.77 11.19 -9.72
C PHE A 105 -5.34 11.17 -9.16
N ALA A 106 -4.95 12.22 -8.43
CA ALA A 106 -3.67 12.26 -7.73
C ALA A 106 -3.57 11.11 -6.73
N PHE A 107 -4.65 10.77 -6.02
CA PHE A 107 -4.68 9.66 -5.08
C PHE A 107 -4.42 8.32 -5.77
N VAL A 108 -5.08 8.06 -6.89
CA VAL A 108 -4.86 6.84 -7.68
C VAL A 108 -3.40 6.77 -8.16
N ALA A 109 -2.85 7.87 -8.68
CA ALA A 109 -1.48 7.92 -9.18
C ALA A 109 -0.43 7.72 -8.06
N ILE A 110 -0.60 8.41 -6.92
CA ILE A 110 0.30 8.28 -5.77
C ILE A 110 0.24 6.86 -5.23
N THR A 111 -0.96 6.31 -5.04
CA THR A 111 -1.14 4.97 -4.46
C THR A 111 -0.60 3.88 -5.40
N TRP A 112 -0.76 4.04 -6.70
CA TRP A 112 -0.11 3.18 -7.69
C TRP A 112 1.39 3.12 -7.45
N LEU A 113 2.08 4.26 -7.45
CA LEU A 113 3.53 4.28 -7.26
C LEU A 113 3.94 3.76 -5.89
N HIS A 114 3.22 4.17 -4.84
CA HIS A 114 3.50 3.80 -3.47
C HIS A 114 3.41 2.29 -3.21
N TRP A 115 2.35 1.64 -3.68
CA TRP A 115 2.20 0.19 -3.53
C TRP A 115 3.28 -0.57 -4.32
N GLY A 116 3.66 -0.05 -5.48
CA GLY A 116 4.81 -0.57 -6.21
C GLY A 116 6.13 -0.45 -5.44
N GLN A 117 6.38 0.70 -4.80
CA GLN A 117 7.55 0.90 -3.91
C GLN A 117 7.51 -0.05 -2.71
N GLY A 118 6.32 -0.24 -2.12
CA GLY A 118 6.08 -1.15 -1.00
C GLY A 118 6.39 -2.61 -1.31
N ASP A 119 6.17 -3.04 -2.56
CA ASP A 119 6.55 -4.37 -3.03
C ASP A 119 8.02 -4.46 -3.49
N LEU A 120 8.64 -3.36 -3.93
CA LEU A 120 10.03 -3.37 -4.36
C LEU A 120 10.99 -3.70 -3.21
N TYR A 121 10.77 -3.13 -2.01
CA TYR A 121 11.66 -3.37 -0.87
C TYR A 121 11.73 -4.86 -0.47
N PRO A 122 10.61 -5.59 -0.25
CA PRO A 122 10.63 -7.02 0.02
C PRO A 122 11.33 -7.85 -1.05
N LEU A 123 11.17 -7.50 -2.34
CA LEU A 123 11.89 -8.20 -3.41
C LEU A 123 13.41 -8.08 -3.23
N LEU A 124 13.90 -6.87 -2.96
CA LEU A 124 15.34 -6.60 -2.79
C LEU A 124 15.90 -7.13 -1.46
N ASP A 125 15.23 -6.87 -0.34
CA ASP A 125 15.81 -7.11 0.99
C ASP A 125 15.36 -8.44 1.63
N PHE A 126 14.15 -8.93 1.32
CA PHE A 126 13.64 -10.19 1.91
C PHE A 126 13.88 -11.39 1.00
N LEU A 127 13.59 -11.25 -0.29
CA LEU A 127 13.78 -12.31 -1.29
C LEU A 127 15.17 -12.27 -1.93
N ASP A 128 15.91 -11.17 -1.77
CA ASP A 128 17.29 -11.01 -2.26
C ASP A 128 17.39 -11.26 -3.77
N VAL A 129 16.48 -10.64 -4.54
CA VAL A 129 16.45 -10.79 -6.00
C VAL A 129 17.64 -10.10 -6.66
N ASP A 130 18.26 -10.77 -7.62
CA ASP A 130 19.50 -10.34 -8.29
C ASP A 130 19.26 -9.64 -9.65
N TYR A 131 18.04 -9.69 -10.18
CA TYR A 131 17.70 -9.14 -11.50
C TYR A 131 17.17 -7.68 -11.47
N LEU A 132 17.06 -7.08 -10.29
CA LEU A 132 16.64 -5.68 -10.07
C LEU A 132 17.82 -4.76 -9.71
N ASP A 133 18.93 -4.94 -10.43
CA ASP A 133 20.22 -4.25 -10.33
C ASP A 133 20.23 -2.79 -10.84
N THR A 134 19.25 -2.39 -11.65
CA THR A 134 19.23 -1.07 -12.32
C THR A 134 17.93 -0.31 -12.06
N ARG A 135 18.02 1.03 -12.02
CA ARG A 135 16.86 1.92 -11.79
C ARG A 135 15.70 1.69 -12.78
N PRO A 136 15.91 1.52 -14.09
CA PRO A 136 14.80 1.27 -15.02
C PRO A 136 14.06 -0.04 -14.73
N ARG A 137 14.76 -1.09 -14.30
CA ARG A 137 14.14 -2.38 -13.95
C ARG A 137 13.30 -2.24 -12.67
N ARG A 138 13.84 -1.55 -11.66
CA ARG A 138 13.11 -1.24 -10.42
C ARG A 138 11.87 -0.40 -10.70
N ALA A 139 11.99 0.64 -11.53
CA ALA A 139 10.86 1.47 -11.94
C ALA A 139 9.79 0.67 -12.68
N ALA A 140 10.19 -0.21 -13.61
CA ALA A 140 9.25 -1.08 -14.32
C ALA A 140 8.53 -2.04 -13.35
N THR A 141 9.26 -2.65 -12.39
CA THR A 141 8.66 -3.49 -11.35
C THR A 141 7.69 -2.69 -10.47
N VAL A 142 8.04 -1.47 -10.04
CA VAL A 142 7.15 -0.58 -9.28
C VAL A 142 5.87 -0.29 -10.06
N LEU A 143 5.98 0.03 -11.35
CA LEU A 143 4.82 0.29 -12.21
C LEU A 143 3.91 -0.94 -12.35
N ILE A 144 4.48 -2.14 -12.51
CA ILE A 144 3.70 -3.37 -12.58
C ILE A 144 3.05 -3.68 -11.23
N ARG A 145 3.84 -3.81 -10.16
CA ARG A 145 3.35 -4.20 -8.83
C ARG A 145 2.30 -3.23 -8.29
N GLY A 146 2.54 -1.92 -8.47
CA GLY A 146 1.60 -0.87 -8.10
C GLY A 146 0.35 -0.81 -8.96
N GLY A 147 0.45 -1.22 -10.22
CA GLY A 147 -0.66 -1.24 -11.17
C GLY A 147 -1.62 -2.41 -10.94
N LEU A 148 -1.17 -3.52 -10.35
CA LEU A 148 -2.02 -4.68 -10.05
C LEU A 148 -3.28 -4.29 -9.26
N PRO A 149 -3.18 -3.65 -8.09
CA PRO A 149 -4.35 -3.26 -7.30
C PRO A 149 -5.12 -2.05 -7.83
N MET A 150 -4.60 -1.34 -8.85
CA MET A 150 -5.19 -0.11 -9.38
C MET A 150 -5.85 -0.28 -10.74
N LEU A 151 -5.17 -0.91 -11.69
CA LEU A 151 -5.64 -1.11 -13.06
C LEU A 151 -6.43 -2.41 -13.20
N VAL A 152 -6.02 -3.50 -12.57
CA VAL A 152 -6.68 -4.81 -12.77
C VAL A 152 -8.15 -4.81 -12.29
N PRO A 153 -8.52 -4.17 -11.16
CA PRO A 153 -9.92 -4.08 -10.77
C PRO A 153 -10.79 -3.30 -11.76
N LEU A 154 -10.23 -2.33 -12.50
CA LEU A 154 -10.94 -1.65 -13.59
C LEU A 154 -11.29 -2.62 -14.72
N LEU A 155 -10.40 -3.58 -15.03
CA LEU A 155 -10.64 -4.60 -16.05
C LEU A 155 -11.76 -5.57 -15.64
N GLY A 156 -11.72 -6.07 -14.40
CA GLY A 156 -12.68 -7.05 -13.89
C GLY A 156 -14.03 -6.46 -13.45
N PHE A 157 -14.03 -5.24 -12.90
CA PHE A 157 -15.18 -4.60 -12.25
C PHE A 157 -15.32 -3.11 -12.61
N PRO A 158 -15.45 -2.76 -13.90
CA PRO A 158 -15.42 -1.37 -14.37
C PRO A 158 -16.46 -0.48 -13.68
N GLU A 159 -17.68 -0.99 -13.52
CA GLU A 159 -18.79 -0.19 -13.02
C GLU A 159 -18.67 0.04 -11.52
N ARG A 160 -18.20 -0.97 -10.77
CA ARG A 160 -17.89 -0.79 -9.35
C ARG A 160 -16.69 0.11 -9.15
N TYR A 161 -15.67 0.00 -10.00
CA TYR A 161 -14.51 0.88 -9.96
C TYR A 161 -14.96 2.33 -10.15
N ARG A 162 -15.80 2.59 -11.15
CA ARG A 162 -16.40 3.90 -11.40
C ARG A 162 -17.16 4.43 -10.19
N SER A 163 -18.05 3.62 -9.60
CA SER A 163 -18.79 4.02 -8.38
C SER A 163 -17.87 4.39 -7.23
N VAL A 164 -16.78 3.63 -7.02
CA VAL A 164 -15.81 3.90 -5.95
C VAL A 164 -15.07 5.22 -6.17
N VAL A 165 -14.58 5.48 -7.38
CA VAL A 165 -13.86 6.74 -7.67
C VAL A 165 -14.79 7.94 -7.58
N ASP A 166 -16.04 7.82 -8.05
CA ASP A 166 -17.04 8.88 -7.93
C ASP A 166 -17.41 9.14 -6.45
N ALA A 167 -17.52 8.09 -5.64
CA ALA A 167 -17.77 8.19 -4.20
C ALA A 167 -16.67 8.92 -3.43
N PHE A 168 -15.43 9.00 -3.94
CA PHE A 168 -14.37 9.80 -3.32
C PHE A 168 -14.63 11.30 -3.43
N ALA A 169 -15.11 11.75 -4.59
CA ALA A 169 -15.33 13.17 -4.88
C ALA A 169 -16.68 13.68 -4.36
N ALA A 170 -17.67 12.79 -4.25
CA ALA A 170 -19.04 13.13 -3.85
C ALA A 170 -19.16 13.89 -2.50
N PRO A 171 -18.44 13.54 -1.41
CA PRO A 171 -18.48 14.29 -0.15
C PRO A 171 -18.12 15.78 -0.30
N PHE A 172 -17.32 16.10 -1.32
CA PHE A 172 -16.85 17.44 -1.65
C PHE A 172 -17.64 18.11 -2.78
N GLY A 173 -18.71 17.47 -3.28
CA GLY A 173 -19.54 17.97 -4.37
C GLY A 173 -18.96 17.76 -5.77
N GLY A 174 -17.92 16.93 -5.92
CA GLY A 174 -17.36 16.56 -7.22
C GLY A 174 -17.97 15.29 -7.80
N SER A 175 -17.92 15.15 -9.13
CA SER A 175 -18.22 13.91 -9.84
C SER A 175 -17.22 13.67 -10.96
N VAL A 176 -16.85 12.40 -11.15
CA VAL A 176 -15.76 11.99 -12.05
C VAL A 176 -16.22 11.91 -13.52
N GLY A 177 -17.54 11.91 -13.76
CA GLY A 177 -18.12 11.92 -15.10
C GLY A 177 -17.81 10.67 -15.93
N ASP A 178 -17.98 10.77 -17.25
CA ASP A 178 -17.65 9.72 -18.22
C ASP A 178 -16.18 9.81 -18.64
N LEU A 179 -15.32 9.01 -18.01
CA LEU A 179 -13.91 8.90 -18.42
C LEU A 179 -13.75 7.90 -19.55
N ALA A 180 -12.88 8.22 -20.53
CA ALA A 180 -12.52 7.33 -21.63
C ALA A 180 -11.96 5.97 -21.16
N VAL A 181 -11.41 5.90 -19.94
CA VAL A 181 -10.86 4.66 -19.37
C VAL A 181 -11.92 3.57 -19.14
N PHE A 182 -13.21 3.96 -19.06
CA PHE A 182 -14.34 3.04 -18.93
C PHE A 182 -14.85 2.53 -20.28
N ASP A 183 -14.43 3.13 -21.41
CA ASP A 183 -14.76 2.61 -22.73
C ASP A 183 -14.21 1.18 -22.89
N PRO A 184 -15.03 0.20 -23.33
CA PRO A 184 -14.60 -1.19 -23.45
C PRO A 184 -13.37 -1.40 -24.33
N ARG A 185 -13.19 -0.62 -25.41
CA ARG A 185 -12.04 -0.75 -26.31
C ARG A 185 -10.79 -0.17 -25.67
N VAL A 186 -10.88 1.01 -25.05
CA VAL A 186 -9.76 1.61 -24.31
C VAL A 186 -9.31 0.67 -23.20
N ARG A 187 -10.26 0.14 -22.43
CA ARG A 187 -10.00 -0.78 -21.33
C ARG A 187 -9.38 -2.10 -21.77
N LEU A 188 -9.82 -2.65 -22.90
CA LEU A 188 -9.20 -3.84 -23.50
C LEU A 188 -7.73 -3.57 -23.85
N TRP A 189 -7.44 -2.46 -24.53
CA TRP A 189 -6.07 -2.10 -24.88
C TRP A 189 -5.18 -1.84 -23.67
N LEU A 190 -5.72 -1.19 -22.62
CA LEU A 190 -5.03 -1.01 -21.35
C LEU A 190 -4.70 -2.37 -20.71
N GLY A 191 -5.65 -3.30 -20.70
CA GLY A 191 -5.45 -4.65 -20.17
C GLY A 191 -4.38 -5.43 -20.94
N VAL A 192 -4.45 -5.42 -22.28
CA VAL A 192 -3.46 -6.09 -23.15
C VAL A 192 -2.07 -5.47 -22.95
N ALA A 193 -1.96 -4.14 -22.97
CA ALA A 193 -0.68 -3.46 -22.79
C ALA A 193 -0.07 -3.73 -21.41
N PHE A 194 -0.89 -3.71 -20.34
CA PHE A 194 -0.42 -3.96 -18.99
C PHE A 194 -0.03 -5.44 -18.76
N ALA A 195 -0.78 -6.38 -19.34
CA ALA A 195 -0.42 -7.80 -19.32
C ALA A 195 0.89 -8.08 -20.09
N ALA A 196 1.05 -7.49 -21.28
CA ALA A 196 2.26 -7.60 -22.07
C ALA A 196 3.47 -7.00 -21.33
N ALA A 197 3.32 -5.83 -20.71
CA ALA A 197 4.36 -5.21 -19.89
C ALA A 197 4.73 -6.07 -18.67
N THR A 198 3.74 -6.67 -18.00
CA THR A 198 3.97 -7.62 -16.89
C THR A 198 4.82 -8.80 -17.36
N VAL A 199 4.44 -9.44 -18.46
CA VAL A 199 5.18 -10.58 -19.03
C VAL A 199 6.60 -10.17 -19.42
N ALA A 200 6.77 -9.00 -20.04
CA ALA A 200 8.08 -8.49 -20.43
C ALA A 200 9.00 -8.28 -19.22
N VAL A 201 8.49 -7.70 -18.12
CA VAL A 201 9.25 -7.50 -16.87
C VAL A 201 9.64 -8.85 -16.27
N LEU A 202 8.70 -9.79 -16.13
CA LEU A 202 8.99 -11.12 -15.57
C LEU A 202 9.97 -11.91 -16.43
N ALA A 203 9.81 -11.89 -17.76
CA ALA A 203 10.71 -12.57 -18.69
C ALA A 203 12.11 -11.95 -18.68
N ALA A 204 12.21 -10.61 -18.59
CA ALA A 204 13.48 -9.91 -18.46
C ALA A 204 14.21 -10.27 -17.15
N GLY A 205 13.46 -10.43 -16.05
CA GLY A 205 14.00 -10.94 -14.78
C GLY A 205 14.45 -12.40 -14.88
N ARG A 206 13.64 -13.26 -15.51
CA ARG A 206 13.95 -14.68 -15.68
C ARG A 206 15.25 -14.94 -16.43
N ARG A 207 15.52 -14.14 -17.46
CA ARG A 207 16.73 -14.26 -18.29
C ARG A 207 18.02 -13.84 -17.57
N ARG A 208 17.89 -13.10 -16.45
CA ARG A 208 19.03 -12.50 -15.73
C ARG A 208 19.29 -13.12 -14.37
N THR A 209 18.28 -13.74 -13.78
CA THR A 209 18.41 -14.27 -12.43
C THR A 209 19.32 -15.49 -12.38
N HIS A 210 20.24 -15.49 -11.42
CA HIS A 210 21.01 -16.64 -10.97
C HIS A 210 20.33 -17.36 -9.80
N SER A 211 19.25 -16.78 -9.25
CA SER A 211 18.39 -17.36 -8.21
C SER A 211 16.97 -17.65 -8.73
N PRO A 212 16.75 -18.75 -9.48
CA PRO A 212 15.43 -19.10 -10.02
C PRO A 212 14.34 -19.22 -8.96
N GLY A 213 14.69 -19.55 -7.71
CA GLY A 213 13.76 -19.64 -6.59
C GLY A 213 13.12 -18.29 -6.24
N ALA A 214 13.93 -17.25 -6.05
CA ALA A 214 13.44 -15.91 -5.70
C ALA A 214 12.59 -15.31 -6.83
N TRP A 215 13.01 -15.50 -8.08
CA TRP A 215 12.21 -15.11 -9.25
C TRP A 215 10.86 -15.85 -9.32
N ARG A 216 10.81 -17.15 -9.00
CA ARG A 216 9.54 -17.91 -9.01
C ARG A 216 8.57 -17.37 -7.97
N VAL A 217 9.06 -16.91 -6.82
CA VAL A 217 8.21 -16.27 -5.79
C VAL A 217 7.66 -14.96 -6.34
N ASP A 218 8.48 -14.06 -6.89
CA ASP A 218 8.00 -12.80 -7.49
C ASP A 218 6.96 -13.03 -8.60
N ALA A 219 7.25 -13.96 -9.52
CA ALA A 219 6.33 -14.30 -10.60
C ALA A 219 4.99 -14.86 -10.06
N ALA A 220 5.05 -15.75 -9.07
CA ALA A 220 3.87 -16.31 -8.45
C ALA A 220 3.05 -15.27 -7.67
N GLU A 221 3.70 -14.35 -6.95
CA GLU A 221 3.03 -13.23 -6.29
C GLU A 221 2.34 -12.32 -7.32
N THR A 222 3.04 -12.00 -8.41
CA THR A 222 2.52 -11.14 -9.47
C THR A 222 1.29 -11.76 -10.13
N LEU A 223 1.33 -13.07 -10.43
CA LEU A 223 0.20 -13.80 -10.99
C LEU A 223 -0.96 -13.95 -9.99
N LEU A 224 -0.66 -14.24 -8.72
CA LEU A 224 -1.65 -14.33 -7.66
C LEU A 224 -2.42 -13.00 -7.53
N LEU A 225 -1.70 -11.88 -7.49
CA LEU A 225 -2.31 -10.55 -7.39
C LEU A 225 -3.09 -10.17 -8.65
N TRP A 226 -2.59 -10.52 -9.84
CA TRP A 226 -3.36 -10.38 -11.09
C TRP A 226 -4.70 -11.09 -11.01
N VAL A 227 -4.71 -12.37 -10.66
CA VAL A 227 -5.94 -13.16 -10.54
C VAL A 227 -6.83 -12.57 -9.45
N PHE A 228 -6.28 -12.31 -8.27
CA PHE A 228 -7.01 -11.78 -7.13
C PHE A 228 -7.75 -10.48 -7.46
N PHE A 229 -7.06 -9.48 -8.00
CA PHE A 229 -7.69 -8.19 -8.34
C PHE A 229 -8.62 -8.26 -9.55
N PHE A 230 -8.47 -9.26 -10.40
CA PHE A 230 -9.37 -9.47 -11.53
C PHE A 230 -10.70 -10.08 -11.12
N VAL A 231 -10.70 -11.00 -10.14
CA VAL A 231 -11.90 -11.78 -9.77
C VAL A 231 -12.56 -11.34 -8.46
N VAL A 232 -11.86 -10.59 -7.61
CA VAL A 232 -12.37 -10.16 -6.30
C VAL A 232 -12.88 -8.72 -6.33
N PRO A 233 -14.05 -8.41 -5.74
CA PRO A 233 -14.62 -7.06 -5.77
C PRO A 233 -13.65 -5.97 -5.27
N PRO A 234 -13.54 -4.80 -5.94
CA PRO A 234 -12.42 -3.87 -5.75
C PRO A 234 -12.19 -3.42 -4.31
N VAL A 235 -13.22 -2.95 -3.59
CA VAL A 235 -13.05 -2.42 -2.24
C VAL A 235 -12.60 -3.50 -1.26
N PHE A 236 -13.16 -4.71 -1.39
CA PHE A 236 -12.76 -5.84 -0.56
C PHE A 236 -11.33 -6.27 -0.87
N ALA A 237 -11.00 -6.41 -2.16
CA ALA A 237 -9.66 -6.79 -2.62
C ALA A 237 -8.60 -5.80 -2.12
N VAL A 238 -8.85 -4.51 -2.29
CA VAL A 238 -7.97 -3.43 -1.81
C VAL A 238 -7.86 -3.46 -0.30
N GLY A 239 -8.97 -3.59 0.45
CA GLY A 239 -8.93 -3.66 1.90
C GLY A 239 -8.11 -4.84 2.43
N VAL A 240 -8.26 -6.03 1.83
CA VAL A 240 -7.46 -7.21 2.17
C VAL A 240 -6.00 -6.97 1.84
N TYR A 241 -5.68 -6.61 0.59
CA TYR A 241 -4.31 -6.35 0.14
C TYR A 241 -3.62 -5.29 1.01
N PHE A 242 -4.30 -4.18 1.27
CA PHE A 242 -3.80 -3.11 2.11
C PHE A 242 -3.44 -3.62 3.50
N CYS A 243 -4.34 -4.37 4.16
CA CYS A 243 -4.12 -4.87 5.53
C CYS A 243 -3.03 -5.94 5.63
N VAL A 244 -3.10 -6.99 4.80
CA VAL A 244 -2.33 -8.23 5.04
C VAL A 244 -1.15 -8.42 4.10
N TRP A 245 -1.09 -7.65 3.02
CA TRP A 245 0.01 -7.71 2.06
C TRP A 245 0.90 -6.47 2.18
N HIS A 246 0.35 -5.29 1.85
CA HIS A 246 1.09 -4.03 1.84
C HIS A 246 1.53 -3.63 3.25
N SER A 247 0.58 -3.49 4.18
CA SER A 247 0.88 -3.01 5.54
C SER A 247 1.82 -3.95 6.28
N VAL A 248 1.61 -5.27 6.19
CA VAL A 248 2.48 -6.25 6.86
C VAL A 248 3.93 -6.14 6.37
N ARG A 249 4.14 -5.96 5.06
CA ARG A 249 5.49 -5.77 4.48
C ARG A 249 6.11 -4.44 4.91
N HIS A 250 5.31 -3.38 4.97
CA HIS A 250 5.75 -2.07 5.49
C HIS A 250 6.10 -2.12 6.98
N VAL A 251 5.29 -2.77 7.81
CA VAL A 251 5.56 -3.01 9.24
C VAL A 251 6.84 -3.81 9.40
N ALA A 252 7.03 -4.86 8.58
CA ALA A 252 8.26 -5.63 8.59
C ALA A 252 9.48 -4.75 8.27
N ARG A 253 9.43 -3.94 7.20
CA ARG A 253 10.48 -2.98 6.86
C ARG A 253 10.74 -1.98 7.99
N ALA A 254 9.70 -1.43 8.58
CA ALA A 254 9.78 -0.51 9.72
C ALA A 254 10.53 -1.13 10.91
N ILE A 255 10.22 -2.38 11.25
CA ILE A 255 10.90 -3.15 12.29
C ILE A 255 12.37 -3.41 11.90
N ALA A 256 12.65 -3.73 10.64
CA ALA A 256 14.01 -3.98 10.15
C ALA A 256 14.93 -2.76 10.28
N VAL A 257 14.37 -1.56 10.13
CA VAL A 257 15.11 -0.29 10.24
C VAL A 257 15.55 0.01 11.69
N ASP A 258 14.84 -0.51 12.70
CA ASP A 258 15.22 -0.33 14.10
C ASP A 258 16.33 -1.32 14.51
N GLY A 259 17.57 -0.83 14.56
CA GLY A 259 18.73 -1.63 15.00
C GLY A 259 18.60 -2.21 16.41
N SER A 260 17.81 -1.58 17.29
CA SER A 260 17.68 -2.00 18.69
C SER A 260 16.91 -3.31 18.87
N VAL A 261 16.07 -3.70 17.90
CA VAL A 261 15.29 -4.95 17.95
C VAL A 261 15.97 -6.11 17.22
N HIS A 262 17.11 -5.88 16.57
CA HIS A 262 17.85 -6.92 15.85
C HIS A 262 18.27 -8.11 16.73
N PRO A 263 18.71 -7.94 18.00
CA PRO A 263 18.99 -9.06 18.88
C PRO A 263 17.79 -9.98 19.10
N SER A 264 16.58 -9.44 19.31
CA SER A 264 15.34 -10.21 19.45
C SER A 264 15.01 -11.00 18.19
N LEU A 265 15.13 -10.36 17.01
CA LEU A 265 14.93 -11.03 15.73
C LEU A 265 15.94 -12.17 15.49
N ARG A 266 17.20 -12.00 15.93
CA ARG A 266 18.22 -13.06 15.90
C ARG A 266 17.88 -14.21 16.84
N ALA A 267 17.25 -13.95 17.98
CA ALA A 267 16.75 -14.98 18.87
C ALA A 267 15.53 -15.74 18.30
N GLY A 268 14.82 -15.13 17.34
CA GLY A 268 13.60 -15.69 16.74
C GLY A 268 12.32 -15.09 17.31
N ASP A 269 12.42 -14.05 18.16
CA ASP A 269 11.29 -13.32 18.69
C ASP A 269 10.81 -12.25 17.70
N ILE A 270 9.57 -12.42 17.22
CA ILE A 270 8.85 -11.44 16.38
C ILE A 270 7.78 -10.68 17.17
N LEU A 271 7.31 -11.24 18.29
CA LEU A 271 6.20 -10.69 19.05
C LEU A 271 6.62 -9.43 19.81
N GLY A 272 7.81 -9.43 20.41
CA GLY A 272 8.36 -8.24 21.07
C GLY A 272 8.49 -7.03 20.12
N PRO A 273 9.16 -7.17 18.96
CA PRO A 273 9.23 -6.11 17.96
C PRO A 273 7.86 -5.65 17.44
N LEU A 274 6.90 -6.55 17.22
CA LEU A 274 5.53 -6.20 16.81
C LEU A 274 4.75 -5.44 17.89
N ALA A 275 4.85 -5.87 19.15
CA ALA A 275 4.20 -5.19 20.27
C ALA A 275 4.74 -3.77 20.42
N ARG A 276 6.06 -3.60 20.34
CA ARG A 276 6.70 -2.28 20.35
C ARG A 276 6.24 -1.42 19.18
N PHE A 277 6.20 -1.98 17.96
CA PHE A 277 5.67 -1.29 16.79
C PHE A 277 4.25 -0.79 17.05
N GLY A 278 3.36 -1.62 17.62
CA GLY A 278 1.99 -1.23 17.93
C GLY A 278 1.91 -0.07 18.94
N VAL A 279 2.72 -0.11 20.00
CA VAL A 279 2.79 0.99 20.99
C VAL A 279 3.29 2.29 20.37
N GLU A 280 4.30 2.21 19.50
CA GLU A 280 4.87 3.36 18.79
C GLU A 280 3.89 3.91 17.74
N ALA A 281 3.09 3.06 17.09
CA ALA A 281 2.10 3.48 16.10
C ALA A 281 0.84 4.08 16.75
N ALA A 282 0.50 3.71 17.99
CA ALA A 282 -0.76 4.06 18.62
C ALA A 282 -1.05 5.58 18.70
N PRO A 283 -0.10 6.46 19.08
CA PRO A 283 -0.39 7.90 19.20
C PRO A 283 -0.78 8.53 17.86
N MET A 284 -0.05 8.22 16.80
CA MET A 284 -0.33 8.76 15.47
C MET A 284 -1.55 8.07 14.82
N THR A 285 -1.82 6.81 15.15
CA THR A 285 -3.08 6.15 14.77
C THR A 285 -4.27 6.86 15.41
N ALA A 286 -4.21 7.18 16.71
CA ALA A 286 -5.26 7.94 17.38
C ALA A 286 -5.43 9.34 16.80
N ALA A 287 -4.32 10.04 16.47
CA ALA A 287 -4.37 11.34 15.80
C ALA A 287 -5.00 11.26 14.40
N ALA A 288 -4.71 10.22 13.63
CA ALA A 288 -5.29 10.00 12.32
C ALA A 288 -6.79 9.66 12.40
N LEU A 289 -7.22 8.88 13.40
CA LEU A 289 -8.65 8.64 13.67
C LEU A 289 -9.37 9.94 14.07
N ALA A 290 -8.75 10.77 14.91
CA ALA A 290 -9.29 12.08 15.27
C ALA A 290 -9.40 12.99 14.04
N LEU A 291 -8.39 13.00 13.16
CA LEU A 291 -8.44 13.70 11.88
C LEU A 291 -9.57 13.19 10.98
N GLY A 292 -9.83 11.87 10.97
CA GLY A 292 -10.99 11.28 10.31
C GLY A 292 -12.32 11.82 10.84
N GLY A 293 -12.45 11.98 12.17
CA GLY A 293 -13.61 12.62 12.80
C GLY A 293 -13.76 14.09 12.42
N VAL A 294 -12.66 14.85 12.36
CA VAL A 294 -12.66 16.24 11.88
C VAL A 294 -13.11 16.30 10.42
N LEU A 295 -12.56 15.43 9.56
CA LEU A 295 -12.91 15.38 8.15
C LEU A 295 -14.39 15.03 7.96
N TRP A 296 -14.92 14.08 8.74
CA TRP A 296 -16.34 13.73 8.74
C TRP A 296 -17.26 14.92 8.98
N TRP A 297 -16.88 15.81 9.91
CA TRP A 297 -17.66 17.00 10.21
C TRP A 297 -17.42 18.15 9.22
N ALA A 298 -16.20 18.25 8.66
CA ALA A 298 -15.80 19.34 7.80
C ALA A 298 -16.30 19.23 6.35
N VAL A 299 -16.59 18.02 5.85
CA VAL A 299 -17.04 17.85 4.47
C VAL A 299 -18.43 18.45 4.23
N PRO A 300 -18.69 19.08 3.06
CA PRO A 300 -19.99 19.66 2.74
C PRO A 300 -21.15 18.66 2.77
N ASN A 301 -20.90 17.42 2.35
CA ASN A 301 -21.90 16.34 2.31
C ASN A 301 -21.42 15.16 3.16
N PRO A 302 -21.69 15.16 4.48
CA PRO A 302 -21.28 14.09 5.37
C PRO A 302 -21.84 12.72 4.96
N PRO A 303 -21.06 11.63 5.11
CA PRO A 303 -21.53 10.30 4.75
C PRO A 303 -22.76 9.84 5.54
N THR A 304 -23.72 9.23 4.86
CA THR A 304 -24.95 8.66 5.47
C THR A 304 -25.05 7.15 5.31
N THR A 305 -24.18 6.55 4.48
CA THR A 305 -24.11 5.12 4.21
C THR A 305 -22.72 4.57 4.47
N LEU A 306 -22.59 3.25 4.67
CA LEU A 306 -21.31 2.57 4.84
C LEU A 306 -20.35 2.82 3.66
N GLU A 307 -20.88 2.85 2.44
CA GLU A 307 -20.10 3.13 1.22
C GLU A 307 -19.53 4.55 1.23
N SER A 308 -20.38 5.55 1.48
CA SER A 308 -19.91 6.93 1.58
C SER A 308 -18.91 7.13 2.73
N GLY A 309 -19.08 6.40 3.85
CA GLY A 309 -18.15 6.45 4.98
C GLY A 309 -16.81 5.81 4.65
N ALA A 310 -16.82 4.68 3.95
CA ALA A 310 -15.62 4.02 3.45
C ALA A 310 -14.89 4.86 2.41
N ALA A 311 -15.61 5.57 1.55
CA ALA A 311 -15.04 6.51 0.59
C ALA A 311 -14.36 7.68 1.29
N LEU A 312 -15.00 8.30 2.29
CA LEU A 312 -14.38 9.37 3.07
C LEU A 312 -13.15 8.87 3.86
N TYR A 313 -13.21 7.64 4.37
CA TYR A 313 -12.06 7.00 4.98
C TYR A 313 -10.89 6.81 4.00
N LEU A 314 -11.17 6.47 2.74
CA LEU A 314 -10.14 6.41 1.69
C LEU A 314 -9.56 7.81 1.36
N VAL A 315 -10.36 8.88 1.48
CA VAL A 315 -9.86 10.25 1.38
C VAL A 315 -8.93 10.60 2.55
N LEU A 316 -9.28 10.21 3.78
CA LEU A 316 -8.38 10.34 4.93
C LEU A 316 -7.06 9.60 4.66
N ILE A 317 -7.13 8.35 4.20
CA ILE A 317 -5.93 7.60 3.80
C ILE A 317 -5.16 8.38 2.73
N ALA A 318 -5.81 8.92 1.70
CA ALA A 318 -5.16 9.69 0.64
C ALA A 318 -4.36 10.87 1.21
N VAL A 319 -4.98 11.67 2.08
CA VAL A 319 -4.36 12.82 2.75
C VAL A 319 -3.11 12.40 3.52
N LEU A 320 -3.14 11.25 4.21
CA LEU A 320 -2.01 10.72 4.96
C LEU A 320 -0.97 10.02 4.06
N THR A 321 -1.38 9.56 2.88
CA THR A 321 -0.53 8.80 1.96
C THR A 321 0.53 9.69 1.33
N LEU A 322 0.20 10.91 0.89
CA LEU A 322 1.18 11.81 0.25
C LEU A 322 2.41 12.09 1.14
N PRO A 323 2.27 12.55 2.41
CA PRO A 323 3.41 12.72 3.28
C PRO A 323 4.12 11.39 3.58
N HIS A 324 3.38 10.29 3.75
CA HIS A 324 3.96 8.96 3.94
C HIS A 324 4.84 8.53 2.75
N VAL A 325 4.40 8.75 1.51
CA VAL A 325 5.19 8.47 0.29
C VAL A 325 6.48 9.28 0.29
N ALA A 326 6.43 10.55 0.70
CA ALA A 326 7.63 11.38 0.77
C ALA A 326 8.64 10.83 1.80
N VAL A 327 8.16 10.37 2.96
CA VAL A 327 8.99 9.70 3.98
C VAL A 327 9.59 8.41 3.44
N VAL A 328 8.77 7.52 2.88
CA VAL A 328 9.22 6.23 2.33
C VAL A 328 10.21 6.44 1.18
N THR A 329 9.97 7.42 0.31
CA THR A 329 10.89 7.75 -0.79
C THR A 329 12.22 8.28 -0.26
N TRP A 330 12.23 9.04 0.85
CA TRP A 330 13.47 9.45 1.50
C TRP A 330 14.20 8.24 2.08
N MET A 331 13.49 7.35 2.77
CA MET A 331 14.07 6.10 3.26
C MET A 331 14.65 5.25 2.12
N ASP A 332 13.93 5.12 1.00
CA ASP A 332 14.38 4.37 -0.18
C ASP A 332 15.71 4.91 -0.73
N ARG A 333 15.88 6.22 -0.83
CA ARG A 333 17.12 6.84 -1.29
C ARG A 333 18.29 6.57 -0.35
N VAL A 334 18.05 6.63 0.96
CA VAL A 334 19.08 6.37 1.98
C VAL A 334 19.46 4.89 2.02
N GLN A 335 18.50 4.01 1.75
CA GLN A 335 18.69 2.56 1.72
C GLN A 335 19.17 2.03 0.35
N GLY A 336 19.27 2.90 -0.67
CA GLY A 336 19.66 2.50 -2.02
C GLY A 336 18.63 1.61 -2.73
N VAL A 337 17.34 1.74 -2.36
CA VAL A 337 16.20 1.04 -3.00
C VAL A 337 15.79 1.76 -4.30
N LEU A 338 15.79 3.10 -4.30
CA LEU A 338 15.50 3.94 -5.47
C LEU A 338 16.71 4.83 -5.83
#